data_AF-A0A7V0JTG3-F1
#
_entry.id   AF-A0A7V0JTG3-F1
#
_cell.length_a   1.000
_cell.length_b   1.000
_cell.length_c   1.000
_cell.angle_alpha   90.00
_cell.angle_beta   90.00
_cell.angle_gamma   90.00
#
_symmetry.space_group_name_H-M   'P 1'
#
loop_
_entity.id
_entity.type
_entity.pdbx_description
1 polymer ?
#
loop_
_entity_poly.entity_id
_entity_poly.type
_entity_poly.pdbx_seq_one_letter_code
_entity_poly.pdbx_strand_id
1 'polypeptide(L)'
;MSEGILGKKIKGLYKALCQEEWNATVCGIIVALLSILCLAWARPWGAVGAIRNWGQWILYYTGIWGDQPASVLLNSGSVIGLGFVAGALISACMGGDFAIRIPPRLELAKAVFAGIFMGIGSAMCGGCNIGGFYNAVGNLSASGFCMMIGIVVGAVIGIKYLYWEMEHITWGSGGAKTIDFPYALKIILGIVTIGVLIWGTNAYAGSDDDSLIRLAGLLIIPAGLGYTMQRGRWCMIQGFREPHMTGDTKMAKSVILSVVVLAAGIAILKYPGIVPDAFDLDECPDAEGFRNTMHYVRGFFGWFAIVGGVIFGFGALLAGGCGTG
;
A
#
# COMPACT_ATOMS: atom_id res chain seq x y z
N MET A 1 25.24 37.51 9.43
CA MET A 1 25.08 36.35 10.32
C MET A 1 25.25 35.11 9.45
N SER A 2 26.42 34.48 9.51
CA SER A 2 26.79 33.33 8.67
C SER A 2 25.82 32.18 8.91
N GLU A 3 25.02 31.78 7.92
CA GLU A 3 24.30 30.50 7.96
C GLU A 3 25.37 29.41 8.16
N GLY A 4 25.47 28.90 9.39
CA GLY A 4 26.43 27.86 9.73
C GLY A 4 26.33 26.70 8.76
N ILE A 5 27.47 26.07 8.43
CA ILE A 5 27.55 24.89 7.56
C ILE A 5 26.50 23.83 7.92
N LEU A 6 26.15 23.74 9.22
CA LEU A 6 25.07 22.91 9.74
C LEU A 6 23.68 23.28 9.18
N GLY A 7 23.33 24.55 9.12
CA GLY A 7 22.06 25.03 8.57
C GLY A 7 21.93 24.76 7.07
N LYS A 8 23.02 24.94 6.31
CA LYS A 8 23.06 24.56 4.89
C LYS A 8 22.93 23.04 4.69
N LYS A 9 23.59 22.23 5.53
CA LYS A 9 23.44 20.77 5.51
C LYS A 9 22.03 20.31 5.90
N ILE A 10 21.41 20.90 6.91
CA ILE A 10 20.03 20.60 7.33
C ILE A 10 19.04 20.96 6.22
N LYS A 11 19.18 22.13 5.61
CA LYS A 11 18.33 22.56 4.49
C LYS A 11 18.52 21.69 3.25
N GLY A 12 19.76 21.28 2.98
CA GLY A 12 20.08 20.32 1.91
C GLY A 12 19.46 18.94 2.17
N LEU A 13 19.55 18.44 3.41
CA LEU A 13 18.96 17.16 3.80
C LEU A 13 17.43 17.22 3.76
N TYR A 14 16.82 18.33 4.21
CA TYR A 14 15.38 18.56 4.09
C TYR A 14 14.94 18.60 2.63
N LYS A 15 15.69 19.25 1.75
CA LYS A 15 15.38 19.24 0.32
C LYS A 15 15.47 17.83 -0.28
N ALA A 16 16.54 17.09 0.03
CA ALA A 16 16.74 15.74 -0.48
C ALA A 16 15.70 14.72 0.05
N LEU A 17 15.38 14.77 1.35
CA LEU A 17 14.41 13.86 1.97
C LEU A 17 12.97 14.29 1.68
N CYS A 18 12.71 15.59 1.72
CA CYS A 18 11.36 16.15 1.77
C CYS A 18 10.97 17.02 0.58
N GLN A 19 11.75 17.16 -0.50
CA GLN A 19 11.31 17.95 -1.66
C GLN A 19 11.66 17.28 -3.00
N GLU A 20 12.75 16.53 -3.05
CA GLU A 20 13.19 15.86 -4.27
C GLU A 20 12.53 14.49 -4.46
N GLU A 21 12.28 14.13 -5.73
CA GLU A 21 11.77 12.82 -6.10
C GLU A 21 12.88 11.77 -5.95
N TRP A 22 12.59 10.73 -5.18
CA TRP A 22 13.56 9.67 -4.94
C TRP A 22 13.68 8.76 -6.16
N ASN A 23 14.88 8.24 -6.38
CA ASN A 23 15.09 7.26 -7.44
C ASN A 23 14.24 6.01 -7.18
N ALA A 24 13.46 5.59 -8.18
CA ALA A 24 12.60 4.42 -8.15
C ALA A 24 13.30 3.17 -7.59
N THR A 25 14.58 2.94 -7.95
CA THR A 25 15.35 1.78 -7.46
C THR A 25 15.60 1.86 -5.95
N VAL A 26 15.95 3.04 -5.44
CA VAL A 26 16.18 3.27 -4.00
C VAL A 26 14.87 3.08 -3.23
N CYS A 27 13.77 3.62 -3.75
CA CYS A 27 12.44 3.39 -3.18
C CYS A 27 12.07 1.91 -3.14
N GLY A 28 12.32 1.15 -4.22
CA GLY A 28 12.07 -0.29 -4.26
C GLY A 28 12.85 -1.06 -3.20
N ILE A 29 14.12 -0.71 -2.97
CA ILE A 29 14.95 -1.33 -1.92
C ILE A 29 14.39 -0.98 -0.53
N ILE A 30 14.08 0.29 -0.27
CA ILE A 30 13.56 0.72 1.03
C ILE A 30 12.19 0.09 1.31
N VAL A 31 11.31 0.02 0.32
CA VAL A 31 10.02 -0.68 0.42
C VAL A 31 10.23 -2.15 0.74
N ALA A 32 11.17 -2.84 0.09
CA ALA A 32 11.48 -4.23 0.41
C ALA A 32 11.99 -4.41 1.85
N LEU A 33 12.95 -3.58 2.28
CA LEU A 33 13.50 -3.63 3.63
C LEU A 33 12.45 -3.36 4.71
N LEU A 34 11.61 -2.33 4.52
CA LEU A 34 10.51 -2.03 5.44
C LEU A 34 9.44 -3.13 5.42
N SER A 35 9.21 -3.78 4.28
CA SER A 35 8.30 -4.92 4.18
C SER A 35 8.83 -6.14 4.95
N ILE A 36 10.13 -6.43 4.85
CA ILE A 36 10.82 -7.47 5.63
C ILE A 36 10.74 -7.14 7.12
N LEU A 37 10.99 -5.88 7.50
CA LEU A 37 10.89 -5.43 8.90
C LEU A 37 9.46 -5.58 9.43
N CYS A 38 8.45 -5.24 8.63
CA CYS A 38 7.05 -5.39 8.99
C CYS A 38 6.68 -6.86 9.23
N LEU A 39 7.17 -7.75 8.35
CA LEU A 39 7.01 -9.19 8.50
C LEU A 39 7.74 -9.74 9.73
N ALA A 40 8.99 -9.33 9.95
CA ALA A 40 9.78 -9.73 11.10
C ALA A 40 9.12 -9.28 12.42
N TRP A 41 8.48 -8.11 12.41
CA TRP A 41 7.82 -7.58 13.60
C TRP A 41 6.54 -8.36 13.95
N ALA A 42 5.61 -8.48 13.01
CA ALA A 42 4.32 -9.12 13.30
C ALA A 42 3.68 -9.79 12.09
N ARG A 43 3.45 -9.07 10.99
CA ARG A 43 2.70 -9.59 9.84
C ARG A 43 3.02 -8.81 8.57
N PRO A 44 2.82 -9.38 7.37
CA PRO A 44 2.98 -8.61 6.14
C PRO A 44 1.93 -7.50 6.07
N TRP A 45 2.34 -6.37 5.52
CA TRP A 45 1.45 -5.24 5.27
C TRP A 45 0.56 -5.48 4.05
N GLY A 46 -0.62 -4.86 4.03
CA GLY A 46 -1.52 -4.93 2.89
C GLY A 46 -2.77 -4.08 3.10
N ALA A 47 -3.30 -3.52 2.01
CA ALA A 47 -4.41 -2.56 2.08
C ALA A 47 -5.78 -3.21 2.34
N VAL A 48 -5.99 -4.45 1.88
CA VAL A 48 -7.30 -5.14 1.95
C VAL A 48 -7.75 -5.34 3.40
N GLY A 49 -6.82 -5.57 4.33
CA GLY A 49 -7.16 -5.74 5.76
C GLY A 49 -7.82 -4.50 6.35
N ALA A 50 -7.23 -3.32 6.12
CA ALA A 50 -7.78 -2.05 6.56
C ALA A 50 -9.15 -1.77 5.94
N ILE A 51 -9.22 -1.84 4.60
CA ILE A 51 -10.44 -1.53 3.85
C ILE A 51 -11.57 -2.49 4.23
N ARG A 52 -11.28 -3.78 4.44
CA ARG A 52 -12.27 -4.75 4.90
C ARG A 52 -12.81 -4.39 6.29
N ASN A 53 -11.94 -4.03 7.24
CA ASN A 53 -12.38 -3.64 8.57
C ASN A 53 -13.24 -2.37 8.55
N TRP A 54 -12.82 -1.34 7.82
CA TRP A 54 -13.59 -0.10 7.67
C TRP A 54 -14.92 -0.32 6.95
N GLY A 55 -14.92 -1.15 5.90
CA GLY A 55 -16.13 -1.56 5.19
C GLY A 55 -17.11 -2.34 6.07
N GLN A 56 -16.62 -3.24 6.91
CA GLN A 56 -17.44 -3.96 7.89
C GLN A 56 -18.09 -3.01 8.90
N TRP A 57 -17.36 -1.99 9.38
CA TRP A 57 -17.93 -0.95 10.23
C TRP A 57 -19.05 -0.17 9.54
N ILE A 58 -18.86 0.21 8.27
CA ILE A 58 -19.90 0.87 7.48
C ILE A 58 -21.15 -0.03 7.37
N LEU A 59 -20.97 -1.32 7.06
CA LEU A 59 -22.07 -2.28 6.92
C LEU A 59 -22.75 -2.63 8.26
N TYR A 60 -22.00 -2.57 9.36
CA TYR A 60 -22.54 -2.71 10.71
C TYR A 60 -23.44 -1.53 11.07
N TYR A 61 -23.01 -0.30 10.80
CA TYR A 61 -23.84 0.89 11.03
C TYR A 61 -25.10 0.94 10.16
N THR A 62 -25.09 0.31 8.98
CA THR A 62 -26.30 0.18 8.14
C THR A 62 -27.20 -0.99 8.51
N GLY A 63 -26.81 -1.82 9.49
CA GLY A 63 -27.57 -3.00 9.94
C GLY A 63 -27.54 -4.19 8.97
N ILE A 64 -26.70 -4.14 7.94
CA ILE A 64 -26.54 -5.24 6.95
C ILE A 64 -25.59 -6.31 7.50
N TRP A 65 -24.66 -5.92 8.39
CA TRP A 65 -23.71 -6.81 9.02
C TRP A 65 -24.14 -7.12 10.46
N GLY A 66 -24.24 -8.41 10.81
CA GLY A 66 -24.77 -8.84 12.10
C GLY A 66 -23.83 -8.63 13.29
N ASP A 67 -22.59 -9.08 13.16
CA ASP A 67 -21.64 -9.09 14.29
C ASP A 67 -20.83 -7.79 14.39
N GLN A 68 -20.56 -7.33 15.61
CA GLN A 68 -19.72 -6.15 15.84
C GLN A 68 -18.28 -6.45 15.36
N PRO A 69 -17.76 -5.71 14.35
CA PRO A 69 -16.40 -5.91 13.89
C PRO A 69 -15.38 -5.42 14.92
N ALA A 70 -14.17 -6.00 14.89
CA ALA A 70 -13.06 -5.55 15.72
C ALA A 70 -12.82 -4.04 15.57
N SER A 71 -12.51 -3.37 16.68
CA SER A 71 -12.32 -1.92 16.69
C SER A 71 -11.20 -1.51 15.72
N VAL A 72 -11.38 -0.34 15.09
CA VAL A 72 -10.46 0.21 14.08
C VAL A 72 -9.02 0.36 14.62
N LEU A 73 -8.86 0.52 15.94
CA LEU A 73 -7.58 0.71 16.61
C LEU A 73 -6.95 -0.61 17.10
N LEU A 74 -7.74 -1.69 17.27
CA LEU A 74 -7.22 -3.00 17.68
C LEU A 74 -7.02 -3.93 16.48
N ASN A 75 -7.72 -3.71 15.37
CA ASN A 75 -7.55 -4.50 14.17
C ASN A 75 -6.19 -4.21 13.50
N SER A 76 -5.29 -5.20 13.47
CA SER A 76 -3.97 -5.04 12.86
C SER A 76 -3.99 -4.54 11.41
N GLY A 77 -4.95 -4.99 10.60
CA GLY A 77 -5.09 -4.52 9.22
C GLY A 77 -5.38 -3.02 9.16
N SER A 78 -6.30 -2.55 10.01
CA SER A 78 -6.66 -1.14 10.12
C SER A 78 -5.49 -0.28 10.64
N VAL A 79 -4.76 -0.74 11.67
CA VAL A 79 -3.59 -0.02 12.20
C VAL A 79 -2.50 0.16 11.13
N ILE A 80 -2.22 -0.88 10.34
CA ILE A 80 -1.30 -0.80 9.19
C ILE A 80 -1.79 0.23 8.17
N GLY A 81 -3.10 0.22 7.87
CA GLY A 81 -3.72 1.17 6.95
C GLY A 81 -3.61 2.62 7.42
N LEU A 82 -3.89 2.87 8.71
CA LEU A 82 -3.77 4.19 9.33
C LEU A 82 -2.31 4.67 9.32
N GLY A 83 -1.36 3.81 9.70
CA GLY A 83 0.06 4.10 9.62
C GLY A 83 0.48 4.47 8.21
N PHE A 84 0.10 3.66 7.22
CA PHE A 84 0.40 3.90 5.81
C PHE A 84 -0.14 5.24 5.29
N VAL A 85 -1.41 5.55 5.56
CA VAL A 85 -2.03 6.82 5.15
C VAL A 85 -1.37 8.00 5.87
N ALA A 86 -1.09 7.89 7.16
CA ALA A 86 -0.41 8.93 7.92
C ALA A 86 1.02 9.20 7.39
N GLY A 87 1.75 8.15 7.03
CA GLY A 87 3.07 8.25 6.41
C GLY A 87 3.05 8.98 5.06
N ALA A 88 2.10 8.61 4.20
CA ALA A 88 1.90 9.28 2.92
C ALA A 88 1.51 10.75 3.10
N LEU A 89 0.64 11.05 4.09
CA LEU A 89 0.23 12.40 4.43
C LEU A 89 1.41 13.26 4.91
N ILE A 90 2.25 12.73 5.81
CA ILE A 90 3.46 13.41 6.27
C ILE A 90 4.38 13.74 5.09
N SER A 91 4.60 12.79 4.20
CA SER A 91 5.41 12.98 3.00
C SER A 91 4.86 14.08 2.10
N ALA A 92 3.56 14.05 1.78
CA ALA A 92 2.90 15.05 0.94
C ALA A 92 2.90 16.45 1.58
N CYS A 93 2.69 16.55 2.89
CA CYS A 93 2.66 17.80 3.63
C CYS A 93 4.04 18.44 3.75
N MET A 94 5.07 17.66 4.08
CA MET A 94 6.45 18.14 4.14
C MET A 94 7.02 18.44 2.75
N GLY A 95 6.49 17.79 1.70
CA GLY A 95 6.77 18.06 0.29
C GLY A 95 6.20 19.35 -0.25
N GLY A 96 5.13 19.85 0.37
CA GLY A 96 4.32 20.91 -0.24
C GLY A 96 3.39 20.40 -1.34
N ASP A 97 3.35 19.09 -1.61
CA ASP A 97 2.56 18.46 -2.67
C ASP A 97 1.11 18.18 -2.27
N PHE A 98 0.78 18.35 -0.98
CA PHE A 98 -0.59 18.12 -0.50
C PHE A 98 -1.58 19.12 -1.10
N ALA A 99 -2.57 18.62 -1.85
CA ALA A 99 -3.66 19.40 -2.39
C ALA A 99 -4.93 18.54 -2.46
N ILE A 100 -6.09 19.14 -2.22
CA ILE A 100 -7.38 18.45 -2.38
C ILE A 100 -7.84 18.63 -3.81
N ARG A 101 -7.90 17.53 -4.56
CA ARG A 101 -8.34 17.50 -5.96
C ARG A 101 -9.72 16.86 -6.04
N ILE A 102 -10.71 17.61 -6.50
CA ILE A 102 -12.06 17.10 -6.75
C ILE A 102 -12.16 16.72 -8.23
N PRO A 103 -12.26 15.42 -8.56
CA PRO A 103 -12.34 14.97 -9.95
C PRO A 103 -13.71 15.32 -10.57
N PRO A 104 -13.80 15.40 -11.92
CA PRO A 104 -15.07 15.55 -12.60
C PRO A 104 -15.99 14.33 -12.38
N ARG A 105 -17.30 14.52 -12.61
CA ARG A 105 -18.33 13.50 -12.30
C ARG A 105 -18.09 12.15 -13.00
N LEU A 106 -17.53 12.17 -14.21
CA LEU A 106 -17.22 10.95 -14.95
C LEU A 106 -16.10 10.15 -14.27
N GLU A 107 -14.99 10.82 -13.92
CA GLU A 107 -13.88 10.19 -13.19
C GLU A 107 -14.31 9.70 -11.80
N LEU A 108 -15.23 10.41 -11.13
CA LEU A 108 -15.83 9.94 -9.89
C LEU A 108 -16.63 8.64 -10.09
N ALA A 109 -17.47 8.57 -11.13
CA ALA A 109 -18.22 7.36 -11.45
C ALA A 109 -17.28 6.20 -11.78
N LYS A 110 -16.22 6.45 -12.56
CA LYS A 110 -15.17 5.46 -12.84
C LYS A 110 -14.49 4.97 -11.58
N ALA A 111 -14.16 5.86 -10.65
CA ALA A 111 -13.53 5.49 -9.38
C ALA A 111 -14.40 4.53 -8.56
N VAL A 112 -15.74 4.70 -8.59
CA VAL A 112 -16.68 3.77 -7.96
C VAL A 112 -16.63 2.39 -8.63
N PHE A 113 -16.74 2.33 -9.96
CA PHE A 113 -16.67 1.06 -10.70
C PHE A 113 -15.31 0.38 -10.52
N ALA A 114 -14.22 1.14 -10.57
CA ALA A 114 -12.87 0.68 -10.33
C ALA A 114 -12.73 0.07 -8.93
N GLY A 115 -13.26 0.72 -7.90
CA GLY A 115 -13.29 0.21 -6.53
C GLY A 115 -14.06 -1.11 -6.41
N ILE A 116 -15.21 -1.24 -7.10
CA ILE A 116 -15.99 -2.48 -7.15
C ILE A 116 -15.18 -3.61 -7.80
N PHE A 117 -14.57 -3.36 -8.96
CA PHE A 117 -13.73 -4.35 -9.64
C PHE A 117 -12.52 -4.75 -8.80
N MET A 118 -11.82 -3.80 -8.18
CA MET A 118 -10.72 -4.09 -7.26
C MET A 118 -11.19 -4.90 -6.05
N GLY A 119 -12.36 -4.59 -5.49
CA GLY A 119 -12.97 -5.34 -4.39
C GLY A 119 -13.25 -6.79 -4.77
N ILE A 120 -13.99 -7.01 -5.85
CA ILE A 120 -14.34 -8.34 -6.38
C ILE A 120 -13.06 -9.13 -6.70
N GLY A 121 -12.14 -8.53 -7.45
CA GLY A 121 -10.87 -9.14 -7.81
C GLY A 121 -10.07 -9.54 -6.57
N SER A 122 -9.99 -8.65 -5.57
CA SER A 122 -9.24 -8.93 -4.34
C SER A 122 -9.85 -10.04 -3.48
N ALA A 123 -11.17 -10.19 -3.50
CA ALA A 123 -11.86 -11.29 -2.83
C ALA A 123 -11.59 -12.62 -3.54
N MET A 124 -11.59 -12.63 -4.89
CA MET A 124 -11.36 -13.84 -5.70
C MET A 124 -9.92 -14.36 -5.63
N CYS A 125 -8.91 -13.47 -5.66
CA CYS A 125 -7.50 -13.88 -5.56
C CYS A 125 -6.98 -13.94 -4.12
N GLY A 126 -7.79 -13.54 -3.13
CA GLY A 126 -7.39 -13.50 -1.74
C GLY A 126 -6.37 -12.39 -1.41
N GLY A 127 -6.30 -11.30 -2.16
CA GLY A 127 -5.38 -10.21 -1.84
C GLY A 127 -5.47 -9.03 -2.80
N CYS A 128 -4.78 -7.94 -2.47
CA CYS A 128 -4.50 -6.86 -3.42
C CYS A 128 -3.17 -7.10 -4.14
N ASN A 129 -2.75 -6.20 -5.02
CA ASN A 129 -1.39 -6.18 -5.58
C ASN A 129 -0.28 -6.31 -4.52
N ILE A 130 -0.46 -5.79 -3.31
CA ILE A 130 0.54 -5.92 -2.24
C ILE A 130 0.44 -7.29 -1.56
N GLY A 131 -0.75 -7.67 -1.11
CA GLY A 131 -0.94 -8.93 -0.35
C GLY A 131 -0.88 -10.18 -1.23
N GLY A 132 -1.64 -10.17 -2.32
CA GLY A 132 -1.82 -11.31 -3.23
C GLY A 132 -0.78 -11.39 -4.35
N PHE A 133 -0.06 -10.31 -4.67
CA PHE A 133 1.09 -10.36 -5.59
C PHE A 133 2.41 -10.17 -4.84
N TYR A 134 2.71 -8.98 -4.31
CA TYR A 134 4.04 -8.64 -3.81
C TYR A 134 4.52 -9.56 -2.66
N ASN A 135 3.72 -9.70 -1.60
CA ASN A 135 4.05 -10.57 -0.47
C ASN A 135 3.93 -12.07 -0.81
N ALA A 136 2.97 -12.45 -1.66
CA ALA A 136 2.78 -13.84 -2.07
C ALA A 136 3.95 -14.34 -2.94
N VAL A 137 4.38 -13.54 -3.93
CA VAL A 137 5.55 -13.84 -4.76
C VAL A 137 6.84 -13.78 -3.94
N GLY A 138 6.96 -12.83 -3.00
CA GLY A 138 8.08 -12.82 -2.04
C GLY A 138 8.16 -14.10 -1.19
N ASN A 139 7.02 -14.72 -0.90
CA ASN A 139 6.96 -16.01 -0.24
C ASN A 139 7.11 -17.22 -1.18
N LEU A 140 7.41 -16.99 -2.46
CA LEU A 140 7.47 -18.01 -3.53
C LEU A 140 6.17 -18.82 -3.67
N SER A 141 5.02 -18.18 -3.35
CA SER A 141 3.71 -18.82 -3.48
C SER A 141 3.24 -18.86 -4.94
N ALA A 142 2.77 -20.02 -5.37
CA ALA A 142 2.22 -20.21 -6.72
C ALA A 142 1.00 -19.31 -7.00
N SER A 143 0.17 -19.01 -5.99
CA SER A 143 -0.99 -18.11 -6.16
C SER A 143 -0.57 -16.67 -6.47
N GLY A 144 0.57 -16.23 -5.96
CA GLY A 144 1.13 -14.91 -6.26
C GLY A 144 1.55 -14.75 -7.73
N PHE A 145 2.14 -15.80 -8.31
CA PHE A 145 2.49 -15.81 -9.74
C PHE A 145 1.24 -15.86 -10.63
N CYS A 146 0.20 -16.63 -10.24
CA CYS A 146 -1.08 -16.62 -10.95
C CYS A 146 -1.73 -15.22 -10.94
N MET A 147 -1.74 -14.56 -9.78
CA MET A 147 -2.25 -13.19 -9.68
C MET A 147 -1.42 -12.20 -10.50
N MET A 148 -0.09 -12.34 -10.54
CA MET A 148 0.79 -11.51 -11.37
C MET A 148 0.40 -11.58 -12.85
N ILE A 149 0.20 -12.80 -13.39
CA ILE A 149 -0.24 -13.01 -14.77
C ILE A 149 -1.60 -12.35 -14.98
N GLY A 150 -2.53 -12.55 -14.05
CA GLY A 150 -3.85 -11.92 -14.08
C GLY A 150 -3.76 -10.39 -14.13
N ILE A 151 -2.99 -9.76 -13.24
CA ILE A 151 -2.81 -8.30 -13.19
C ILE A 151 -2.22 -7.79 -14.50
N VAL A 152 -1.22 -8.47 -15.09
CA VAL A 152 -0.62 -8.06 -16.37
C VAL A 152 -1.67 -8.08 -17.47
N VAL A 153 -2.44 -9.17 -17.60
CA VAL A 153 -3.52 -9.28 -18.60
C VAL A 153 -4.59 -8.22 -18.36
N GLY A 154 -5.05 -8.06 -17.12
CA GLY A 154 -6.00 -7.02 -16.71
C GLY A 154 -5.49 -5.62 -17.02
N ALA A 155 -4.18 -5.40 -16.88
CA ALA A 155 -3.57 -4.12 -17.17
C ALA A 155 -3.51 -3.81 -18.67
N VAL A 156 -3.17 -4.79 -19.51
CA VAL A 156 -3.22 -4.64 -20.96
C VAL A 156 -4.65 -4.35 -21.44
N ILE A 157 -5.65 -5.03 -20.89
CA ILE A 157 -7.06 -4.78 -21.20
C ILE A 157 -7.47 -3.37 -20.73
N GLY A 158 -7.08 -2.98 -19.53
CA GLY A 158 -7.35 -1.64 -18.98
C GLY A 158 -6.74 -0.52 -19.82
N ILE A 159 -5.51 -0.69 -20.32
CA ILE A 159 -4.87 0.26 -21.23
C ILE A 159 -5.67 0.39 -22.53
N LYS A 160 -6.05 -0.73 -23.16
CA LYS A 160 -6.85 -0.71 -24.40
C LYS A 160 -8.19 -0.01 -24.20
N TYR A 161 -8.84 -0.27 -23.07
CA TYR A 161 -10.08 0.41 -22.70
C TYR A 161 -9.89 1.92 -22.53
N LEU A 162 -8.85 2.34 -21.78
CA LEU A 162 -8.55 3.76 -21.58
C LEU A 162 -8.25 4.48 -22.91
N TYR A 163 -7.55 3.83 -23.85
CA TYR A 163 -7.34 4.39 -25.19
C TYR A 163 -8.63 4.52 -25.99
N TRP A 164 -9.45 3.46 -26.03
CA TRP A 164 -10.75 3.49 -26.69
C TRP A 164 -11.64 4.59 -26.13
N GLU A 165 -11.64 4.75 -24.80
CA GLU A 165 -12.37 5.80 -24.11
C GLU A 165 -11.88 7.20 -24.49
N MET A 166 -10.58 7.46 -24.49
CA MET A 166 -10.02 8.76 -24.89
C MET A 166 -10.35 9.12 -26.34
N GLU A 167 -10.54 8.13 -27.21
CA GLU A 167 -10.88 8.33 -28.62
C GLU A 167 -12.40 8.57 -28.84
N HIS A 168 -13.27 7.93 -28.07
CA HIS A 168 -14.72 7.92 -28.31
C HIS A 168 -15.53 8.80 -27.34
N ILE A 169 -15.01 9.07 -26.13
CA ILE A 169 -15.74 9.75 -25.06
C ILE A 169 -15.10 11.10 -24.79
N THR A 170 -15.66 12.15 -25.39
CA THR A 170 -15.20 13.55 -25.23
C THR A 170 -15.98 14.34 -24.17
N TRP A 171 -17.06 13.77 -23.65
CA TRP A 171 -17.92 14.38 -22.62
C TRP A 171 -17.45 13.98 -21.21
N GLY A 172 -17.31 14.97 -20.32
CA GLY A 172 -16.98 14.73 -18.91
C GLY A 172 -15.51 14.99 -18.53
N SER A 173 -14.67 15.42 -19.49
CA SER A 173 -13.31 15.93 -19.31
C SER A 173 -13.29 17.34 -18.69
N GLY A 174 -14.11 17.58 -17.66
CA GLY A 174 -14.08 18.83 -16.91
C GLY A 174 -12.79 18.95 -16.11
N GLY A 175 -12.17 20.13 -16.09
CA GLY A 175 -10.99 20.40 -15.27
C GLY A 175 -11.27 20.07 -13.79
N ALA A 176 -10.39 19.28 -13.17
CA ALA A 176 -10.48 18.99 -11.74
C ALA A 176 -10.28 20.28 -10.94
N LYS A 177 -11.10 20.48 -9.90
CA LYS A 177 -10.91 21.62 -8.98
C LYS A 177 -9.82 21.25 -7.99
N THR A 178 -8.71 21.99 -8.00
CA THR A 178 -7.62 21.83 -7.04
C THR A 178 -7.72 22.93 -6.00
N ILE A 179 -7.93 22.54 -4.74
CA ILE A 179 -7.86 23.42 -3.58
C ILE A 179 -6.47 23.25 -3.01
N ASP A 180 -5.63 24.28 -3.20
CA ASP A 180 -4.29 24.34 -2.65
C ASP A 180 -4.28 25.09 -1.31
N PHE A 181 -3.38 24.70 -0.42
CA PHE A 181 -3.24 25.27 0.92
C PHE A 181 -1.92 26.04 1.05
N PRO A 182 -1.82 27.05 1.94
CA PRO A 182 -0.56 27.74 2.17
C PRO A 182 0.51 26.79 2.74
N TYR A 183 1.76 26.95 2.32
CA TYR A 183 2.88 26.07 2.69
C TYR A 183 3.07 25.91 4.21
N ALA A 184 2.85 26.98 4.98
CA ALA A 184 2.93 26.94 6.44
C ALA A 184 1.88 25.99 7.05
N LEU A 185 0.65 25.98 6.53
CA LEU A 185 -0.40 25.08 7.00
C LEU A 185 -0.08 23.62 6.66
N LYS A 186 0.50 23.36 5.47
CA LYS A 186 0.95 22.02 5.08
C LYS A 186 2.00 21.49 6.07
N ILE A 187 3.00 22.29 6.41
CA ILE A 187 4.02 21.89 7.40
C ILE A 187 3.40 21.64 8.76
N ILE A 188 2.52 22.53 9.25
CA ILE A 188 1.84 22.34 10.54
C ILE A 188 1.07 21.02 10.54
N LEU A 189 0.33 20.73 9.48
CA LEU A 189 -0.42 19.47 9.36
C LEU A 189 0.51 18.25 9.34
N GLY A 190 1.67 18.34 8.68
CA GLY A 190 2.71 17.30 8.74
C GLY A 190 3.25 17.08 10.16
N ILE A 191 3.58 18.16 10.89
CA ILE A 191 4.08 18.08 12.26
C ILE A 191 3.01 17.52 13.21
N VAL A 192 1.75 17.96 13.07
CA VAL A 192 0.63 17.42 13.85
C VAL A 192 0.47 15.92 13.57
N THR A 193 0.56 15.49 12.31
CA THR A 193 0.46 14.07 11.96
C THR A 193 1.60 13.25 12.56
N ILE A 194 2.83 13.78 12.59
CA ILE A 194 3.97 13.16 13.29
C ILE A 194 3.68 13.07 14.79
N GLY A 195 3.17 14.15 15.41
CA GLY A 195 2.80 14.16 16.82
C GLY A 195 1.74 13.12 17.17
N VAL A 196 0.71 12.97 16.32
CA VAL A 196 -0.33 11.94 16.47
C VAL A 196 0.24 10.54 16.31
N LEU A 197 1.16 10.31 15.37
CA LEU A 197 1.83 9.02 15.21
C LEU A 197 2.69 8.65 16.42
N ILE A 198 3.46 9.60 16.96
CA ILE A 198 4.29 9.37 18.15
C ILE A 198 3.39 9.10 19.36
N TRP A 199 2.34 9.90 19.55
CA TRP A 199 1.37 9.71 20.62
C TRP A 199 0.66 8.35 20.51
N GLY A 200 0.19 7.98 19.32
CA GLY A 200 -0.44 6.69 19.07
C GLY A 200 0.51 5.52 19.31
N THR A 201 1.77 5.64 18.88
CA THR A 201 2.79 4.62 19.15
C THR A 201 3.04 4.48 20.65
N ASN A 202 3.19 5.58 21.38
CA ASN A 202 3.41 5.56 22.83
C ASN A 202 2.19 4.99 23.57
N ALA A 203 0.97 5.25 23.08
CA ALA A 203 -0.24 4.67 23.65
C ALA A 203 -0.29 3.14 23.48
N TYR A 204 0.14 2.61 22.32
CA TYR A 204 0.27 1.16 22.12
C TYR A 204 1.47 0.55 22.83
N ALA A 205 2.56 1.30 23.03
CA ALA A 205 3.75 0.81 23.72
C ALA A 205 3.61 0.82 25.25
N GLY A 206 2.73 1.66 25.78
CA GLY A 206 2.46 1.77 27.23
C GLY A 206 1.37 0.84 27.75
N SER A 207 0.81 -0.04 26.92
CA SER A 207 -0.17 -1.05 27.36
C SER A 207 0.53 -2.32 27.82
N ASP A 208 -0.01 -2.97 28.85
CA ASP A 208 0.56 -4.19 29.45
C ASP A 208 0.40 -5.46 28.57
N ASP A 209 -0.40 -5.41 27.50
CA ASP A 209 -0.63 -6.53 26.60
C ASP A 209 0.43 -6.62 25.48
N ASP A 210 1.14 -7.75 25.41
CA ASP A 210 2.15 -8.04 24.37
C ASP A 210 1.62 -7.91 22.93
N SER A 211 0.32 -8.18 22.72
CA SER A 211 -0.35 -8.03 21.42
C SER A 211 -0.49 -6.57 20.99
N LEU A 212 -0.75 -5.66 21.93
CA LEU A 212 -0.88 -4.22 21.68
C LEU A 212 0.49 -3.58 21.47
N ILE A 213 1.53 -4.02 22.19
CA ILE A 213 2.91 -3.55 21.96
C ILE A 213 3.34 -3.83 20.52
N ARG A 214 2.94 -4.98 19.95
CA ARG A 214 3.22 -5.31 18.54
C ARG A 214 2.49 -4.38 17.57
N LEU A 215 1.32 -3.83 17.92
CA LEU A 215 0.60 -2.85 17.10
C LEU A 215 1.38 -1.53 16.96
N ALA A 216 2.18 -1.14 17.96
CA ALA A 216 3.03 0.05 17.89
C ALA A 216 3.99 0.01 16.69
N GLY A 217 4.69 -1.12 16.50
CA GLY A 217 5.56 -1.31 15.33
C GLY A 217 4.78 -1.41 14.01
N LEU A 218 3.57 -1.98 14.05
CA LEU A 218 2.66 -2.02 12.90
C LEU A 218 2.05 -0.66 12.54
N LEU A 219 2.20 0.37 13.38
CA LEU A 219 1.83 1.74 13.05
C LEU A 219 2.99 2.49 12.38
N ILE A 220 4.19 2.39 12.96
CA ILE A 220 5.38 3.13 12.48
C ILE A 220 5.93 2.57 11.17
N ILE A 221 6.08 1.24 11.05
CA ILE A 221 6.72 0.65 9.87
C ILE A 221 5.90 0.95 8.60
N PRO A 222 4.57 0.78 8.60
CA PRO A 222 3.73 1.18 7.47
C PRO A 222 3.72 2.68 7.21
N ALA A 223 3.91 3.53 8.23
CA ALA A 223 4.10 4.96 8.00
C ALA A 223 5.39 5.24 7.21
N GLY A 224 6.49 4.52 7.48
CA GLY A 224 7.68 4.56 6.63
C GLY A 224 7.39 4.12 5.18
N LEU A 225 6.62 3.04 5.01
CA LEU A 225 6.20 2.55 3.69
C LEU A 225 5.38 3.59 2.93
N GLY A 226 4.37 4.19 3.57
CA GLY A 226 3.57 5.25 2.98
C GLY A 226 4.41 6.48 2.61
N TYR A 227 5.33 6.89 3.47
CA TYR A 227 6.23 8.02 3.22
C TYR A 227 7.09 7.80 1.96
N THR A 228 7.72 6.63 1.89
CA THR A 228 8.62 6.24 0.80
C THR A 228 7.89 6.04 -0.52
N MET A 229 6.69 5.47 -0.49
CA MET A 229 5.85 5.31 -1.69
C MET A 229 5.37 6.65 -2.23
N GLN A 230 4.95 7.58 -1.35
CA GLN A 230 4.56 8.92 -1.76
C GLN A 230 5.74 9.70 -2.36
N ARG A 231 6.94 9.58 -1.78
CA ARG A 231 8.16 10.26 -2.28
C ARG A 231 8.70 9.71 -3.59
N GLY A 232 8.72 8.39 -3.70
CA GLY A 232 9.22 7.73 -4.90
C GLY A 232 8.24 7.72 -6.05
N ARG A 233 7.01 8.24 -5.85
CA ARG A 233 5.84 7.95 -6.70
C ARG A 233 5.80 6.46 -7.07
N TRP A 234 6.14 5.61 -6.10
CA TRP A 234 6.45 4.21 -6.38
C TRP A 234 5.16 3.42 -6.48
N CYS A 235 4.85 2.96 -7.69
CA CYS A 235 3.62 2.28 -7.98
C CYS A 235 3.79 0.95 -8.71
N MET A 236 3.30 -0.12 -8.09
CA MET A 236 3.33 -1.46 -8.68
C MET A 236 2.52 -1.54 -9.99
N ILE A 237 1.34 -0.88 -10.05
CA ILE A 237 0.47 -0.93 -11.23
C ILE A 237 1.12 -0.22 -12.43
N GLN A 238 1.81 0.90 -12.19
CA GLN A 238 2.62 1.59 -13.19
C GLN A 238 3.71 0.66 -13.75
N GLY A 239 4.37 -0.12 -12.88
CA GLY A 239 5.34 -1.14 -13.29
C GLY A 239 4.78 -2.23 -14.21
N PHE A 240 3.49 -2.58 -14.12
CA PHE A 240 2.86 -3.52 -15.05
C PHE A 240 2.35 -2.85 -16.34
N ARG A 241 1.95 -1.58 -16.25
CA ARG A 241 1.36 -0.79 -17.34
C ARG A 241 2.42 -0.25 -18.32
N GLU A 242 3.43 0.46 -17.83
CA GLU A 242 4.38 1.23 -18.64
C GLU A 242 5.16 0.40 -19.66
N PRO A 243 5.65 -0.81 -19.34
CA PRO A 243 6.36 -1.63 -20.32
C PRO A 243 5.53 -1.94 -21.58
N HIS A 244 4.20 -1.99 -21.43
CA HIS A 244 3.26 -2.27 -22.52
C HIS A 244 2.75 -1.01 -23.22
N MET A 245 2.82 0.15 -22.56
CA MET A 245 2.29 1.41 -23.08
C MET A 245 3.38 2.27 -23.73
N THR A 246 4.45 2.56 -22.99
CA THR A 246 5.51 3.50 -23.38
C THR A 246 6.86 2.81 -23.61
N GLY A 247 7.00 1.56 -23.18
CA GLY A 247 8.28 0.84 -23.19
C GLY A 247 9.24 1.27 -22.08
N ASP A 248 8.84 2.19 -21.19
CA ASP A 248 9.63 2.49 -20.00
C ASP A 248 9.55 1.32 -19.01
N THR A 249 10.72 0.86 -18.57
CA THR A 249 10.88 -0.27 -17.66
C THR A 249 11.46 0.14 -16.31
N LYS A 250 11.65 1.44 -16.05
CA LYS A 250 12.25 1.94 -14.81
C LYS A 250 11.49 1.45 -13.57
N MET A 251 10.17 1.62 -13.55
CA MET A 251 9.33 1.17 -12.44
C MET A 251 9.22 -0.35 -12.37
N ALA A 252 9.09 -1.03 -13.52
CA ALA A 252 9.06 -2.48 -13.59
C ALA A 252 10.33 -3.12 -13.00
N LYS A 253 11.52 -2.61 -13.35
CA LYS A 253 12.81 -3.06 -12.81
C LYS A 253 12.91 -2.83 -11.30
N SER A 254 12.42 -1.69 -10.81
CA SER A 254 12.37 -1.41 -9.38
C SER A 254 11.47 -2.40 -8.62
N VAL A 255 10.27 -2.70 -9.15
CA VAL A 255 9.36 -3.67 -8.55
C VAL A 255 9.99 -5.07 -8.53
N ILE A 256 10.58 -5.52 -9.64
CA ILE A 256 11.27 -6.83 -9.70
C ILE A 256 12.40 -6.90 -8.68
N LEU A 257 13.26 -5.87 -8.61
CA LEU A 257 14.33 -5.80 -7.63
C LEU A 257 13.79 -5.87 -6.20
N SER A 258 12.74 -5.12 -5.90
CA SER A 258 12.12 -5.12 -4.57
C SER A 258 11.53 -6.48 -4.18
N VAL A 259 10.96 -7.22 -5.14
CA VAL A 259 10.44 -8.57 -4.91
C VAL A 259 11.57 -9.57 -4.67
N VAL A 260 12.69 -9.46 -5.40
CA VAL A 260 13.86 -10.33 -5.21
C VAL A 260 14.48 -10.10 -3.83
N VAL A 261 14.67 -8.83 -3.43
CA VAL A 261 15.17 -8.48 -2.09
C VAL A 261 14.21 -8.98 -1.00
N LEU A 262 12.90 -8.80 -1.20
CA LEU A 262 11.88 -9.32 -0.29
C LEU A 262 11.97 -10.83 -0.18
N ALA A 263 12.05 -11.56 -1.29
CA ALA A 263 12.13 -13.02 -1.29
C ALA A 263 13.38 -13.53 -0.56
N ALA A 264 14.53 -12.90 -0.77
CA ALA A 264 15.76 -13.21 -0.04
C ALA A 264 15.61 -12.94 1.47
N GLY A 265 15.04 -11.79 1.85
CA GLY A 265 14.80 -11.45 3.26
C GLY A 265 13.82 -12.40 3.95
N ILE A 266 12.74 -12.78 3.25
CA ILE A 266 11.78 -13.77 3.76
C ILE A 266 12.42 -15.15 3.90
N ALA A 267 13.23 -15.57 2.94
CA ALA A 267 13.95 -16.85 3.03
C ALA A 267 14.88 -16.90 4.24
N ILE A 268 15.57 -15.80 4.55
CA ILE A 268 16.40 -15.67 5.75
C ILE A 268 15.54 -15.73 7.01
N LEU A 269 14.43 -14.99 7.07
CA LEU A 269 13.53 -15.01 8.24
C LEU A 269 12.88 -16.39 8.49
N LYS A 270 12.68 -17.19 7.44
CA LYS A 270 12.18 -18.57 7.53
C LYS A 270 13.24 -19.60 7.91
N TYR A 271 14.51 -19.22 7.96
CA TYR A 271 15.57 -20.16 8.31
C TYR A 271 15.41 -20.58 9.79
N PRO A 272 15.43 -21.89 10.09
CA PRO A 272 15.19 -22.39 11.44
C PRO A 272 16.20 -21.79 12.43
N GLY A 273 15.71 -21.14 13.48
CA GLY A 273 16.51 -20.57 14.57
C GLY A 273 16.60 -19.03 14.62
N ILE A 274 16.14 -18.29 13.60
CA ILE A 274 16.14 -16.80 13.64
C ILE A 274 14.84 -16.25 14.25
N VAL A 275 13.71 -16.87 13.95
CA VAL A 275 12.42 -16.53 14.57
C VAL A 275 11.73 -17.83 15.00
N PRO A 276 11.92 -18.27 16.26
CA PRO A 276 11.55 -19.61 16.73
C PRO A 276 10.06 -19.97 16.54
N ASP A 277 9.16 -18.99 16.61
CA ASP A 277 7.71 -19.22 16.61
C ASP A 277 7.00 -18.55 15.40
N ALA A 278 7.72 -18.27 14.31
CA ALA A 278 7.13 -17.55 13.17
C ALA A 278 6.47 -18.44 12.11
N PHE A 279 6.67 -19.76 12.17
CA PHE A 279 6.33 -20.65 11.06
C PHE A 279 6.07 -22.10 11.47
N ASP A 280 5.61 -22.35 12.71
CA ASP A 280 5.17 -23.69 13.07
C ASP A 280 3.84 -24.02 12.37
N LEU A 281 3.88 -25.07 11.56
CA LEU A 281 2.76 -25.61 10.78
C LEU A 281 1.79 -26.46 11.64
N ASP A 282 2.17 -26.77 12.89
CA ASP A 282 1.44 -27.71 13.76
C ASP A 282 0.37 -27.04 14.64
N GLU A 283 0.34 -25.71 14.74
CA GLU A 283 -0.77 -24.97 15.38
C GLU A 283 -1.74 -24.42 14.34
N CYS A 284 -2.70 -25.24 13.93
CA CYS A 284 -3.94 -24.79 13.30
C CYS A 284 -5.09 -25.58 13.93
N PRO A 285 -5.88 -24.94 14.80
CA PRO A 285 -7.21 -24.62 14.31
C PRO A 285 -7.86 -23.27 14.68
N ASP A 286 -7.28 -22.33 15.43
CA ASP A 286 -8.13 -21.20 15.91
C ASP A 286 -7.40 -20.00 16.53
N ALA A 287 -6.07 -19.94 16.47
CA ALA A 287 -5.32 -18.87 17.11
C ALA A 287 -5.26 -17.58 16.28
N GLU A 288 -5.74 -16.48 16.86
CA GLU A 288 -5.61 -15.09 16.42
C GLU A 288 -4.15 -14.57 16.48
N GLY A 289 -3.19 -15.38 16.03
CA GLY A 289 -1.77 -15.02 15.99
C GLY A 289 -1.46 -14.10 14.81
N PHE A 290 -0.80 -12.98 15.06
CA PHE A 290 -0.42 -12.01 14.00
C PHE A 290 0.44 -12.64 12.87
N ARG A 291 1.13 -13.77 13.10
CA ARG A 291 2.12 -14.39 12.19
C ARG A 291 1.60 -15.53 11.29
N ASN A 292 0.29 -15.80 11.26
CA ASN A 292 -0.31 -16.95 10.55
C ASN A 292 0.08 -17.06 9.06
N THR A 293 0.42 -18.29 8.61
CA THR A 293 0.79 -18.64 7.23
C THR A 293 -0.26 -18.27 6.18
N MET A 294 -1.51 -18.31 6.59
CA MET A 294 -2.68 -17.91 5.78
C MET A 294 -2.70 -16.41 5.44
N HIS A 295 -1.88 -15.57 6.06
CA HIS A 295 -1.80 -14.16 5.70
C HIS A 295 -1.01 -13.90 4.40
N TYR A 296 -0.17 -14.85 3.96
CA TYR A 296 0.74 -14.66 2.84
C TYR A 296 0.77 -15.82 1.81
N VAL A 297 0.43 -17.05 2.19
CA VAL A 297 0.14 -18.14 1.25
C VAL A 297 -1.35 -18.48 1.37
N ARG A 298 -2.18 -17.81 0.59
CA ARG A 298 -3.61 -18.16 0.54
C ARG A 298 -3.86 -19.23 -0.52
N GLY A 299 -4.73 -20.18 -0.18
CA GLY A 299 -5.12 -21.32 -1.03
C GLY A 299 -5.94 -20.99 -2.28
N PHE A 300 -5.77 -19.79 -2.86
CA PHE A 300 -6.47 -19.37 -4.09
C PHE A 300 -5.70 -19.72 -5.38
N PHE A 301 -4.86 -20.76 -5.34
CA PHE A 301 -4.11 -21.18 -6.53
C PHE A 301 -5.05 -21.62 -7.67
N GLY A 302 -4.68 -21.30 -8.92
CA GLY A 302 -5.42 -21.68 -10.12
C GLY A 302 -6.24 -20.54 -10.73
N TRP A 303 -7.37 -20.90 -11.33
CA TRP A 303 -8.16 -20.00 -12.19
C TRP A 303 -8.73 -18.79 -11.44
N PHE A 304 -9.09 -18.96 -10.16
CA PHE A 304 -9.62 -17.88 -9.33
C PHE A 304 -8.59 -16.76 -9.08
N ALA A 305 -7.30 -17.09 -8.88
CA ALA A 305 -6.25 -16.08 -8.79
C ALA A 305 -5.99 -15.36 -10.11
N ILE A 306 -6.06 -16.07 -11.24
CA ILE A 306 -5.86 -15.46 -12.57
C ILE A 306 -7.03 -14.52 -12.89
N VAL A 307 -8.27 -15.00 -12.83
CA VAL A 307 -9.47 -14.21 -13.13
C VAL A 307 -9.61 -13.05 -12.14
N GLY A 308 -9.40 -13.31 -10.84
CA GLY A 308 -9.39 -12.26 -9.82
C GLY A 308 -8.30 -11.21 -10.09
N GLY A 309 -7.11 -11.63 -10.51
CA GLY A 309 -6.02 -10.75 -10.92
C GLY A 309 -6.37 -9.91 -12.14
N VAL A 310 -7.05 -10.47 -13.15
CA VAL A 310 -7.51 -9.72 -14.34
C VAL A 310 -8.50 -8.62 -13.95
N ILE A 311 -9.52 -8.98 -13.16
CA ILE A 311 -10.55 -8.03 -12.70
C ILE A 311 -9.91 -6.93 -11.83
N PHE A 312 -9.01 -7.33 -10.92
CA PHE A 312 -8.28 -6.38 -10.07
C PHE A 312 -7.39 -5.45 -10.89
N GLY A 313 -6.61 -5.99 -11.85
CA GLY A 313 -5.70 -5.21 -12.69
C GLY A 313 -6.44 -4.21 -13.58
N PHE A 314 -7.57 -4.63 -14.15
CA PHE A 314 -8.46 -3.75 -14.92
C PHE A 314 -9.01 -2.61 -14.04
N GLY A 315 -9.59 -2.94 -12.89
CA GLY A 315 -10.09 -1.94 -11.94
C GLY A 315 -9.00 -0.98 -11.46
N ALA A 316 -7.80 -1.49 -11.15
CA ALA A 316 -6.68 -0.67 -10.70
C ALA A 316 -6.23 0.33 -11.76
N LEU A 317 -6.34 0.01 -13.05
CA LEU A 317 -6.06 0.94 -14.14
C LEU A 317 -7.17 1.96 -14.36
N LEU A 318 -8.45 1.55 -14.24
CA LEU A 318 -9.59 2.47 -14.28
C LEU A 318 -9.58 3.48 -13.14
N ALA A 319 -9.08 3.11 -11.96
CA ALA A 319 -8.87 4.04 -10.85
C ALA A 319 -7.75 5.07 -11.12
N GLY A 320 -7.16 5.06 -12.32
CA GLY A 320 -6.04 5.89 -12.68
C GLY A 320 -4.74 5.37 -12.06
N GLY A 321 -4.48 4.06 -12.14
CA GLY A 321 -3.36 3.35 -11.51
C GLY A 321 -2.08 4.17 -11.43
N CYS A 322 -1.88 4.80 -10.27
CA CYS A 322 -0.87 5.82 -9.98
C CYS A 322 -0.64 6.82 -11.10
N GLY A 323 -1.71 7.53 -11.44
CA GLY A 323 -1.68 8.75 -12.23
C GLY A 323 -0.73 9.72 -11.57
N THR A 324 0.43 9.86 -12.20
CA THR A 324 1.27 11.04 -12.18
C THR A 324 0.36 12.27 -12.17
N GLY A 325 0.29 12.93 -11.01
CA GLY A 325 -0.04 14.34 -10.97
C GLY A 325 1.03 15.15 -11.66
#